data_AF-A0A392P4H0-F1
#
_entry.id   AF-A0A392P4H0-F1
#
_cell.length_a   1.000
_cell.length_b   1.000
_cell.length_c   1.000
_cell.angle_alpha   90.00
_cell.angle_beta   90.00
_cell.angle_gamma   90.00
#
_symmetry.space_group_name_H-M   'P 1'
#
loop_
_entity.id
_entity.type
_entity.pdbx_description
1 polymer ?
#
loop_
_entity_poly.entity_id
_entity_poly.type
_entity_poly.pdbx_seq_one_letter_code
_entity_poly.pdbx_strand_id
1 'polypeptide(L)'
;DDDKLLEYLNEEGRSIEPTWYIPIIPLVLVNGSEGIGTGWSSYIPNYNPREISANVRRLLNGEEMVPMDPWYRGFRGTIEKSAKEGGYIVNGSVVEIDEQTFRITELPIRKWTQDYKQFLESITDGTPNVKDPLIEDFRQNGDDEIVDIEVKMKADKREKLRNLTIQNKVYPSLCIIVLKYNIM
;
A
#
# COMPACT_ATOMS: atom_id res chain seq x y z
N ASP A 1 33.84 -9.03 -2.01
CA ASP A 1 34.90 -8.07 -1.66
C ASP A 1 34.57 -7.25 -0.42
N ASP A 2 33.34 -6.72 -0.26
CA ASP A 2 32.95 -5.95 0.95
C ASP A 2 32.78 -6.81 2.22
N ASP A 3 32.50 -8.10 2.10
CA ASP A 3 32.32 -9.02 3.25
C ASP A 3 33.49 -8.95 4.24
N LYS A 4 34.72 -8.75 3.76
CA LYS A 4 35.92 -8.67 4.61
C LYS A 4 35.94 -7.44 5.53
N LEU A 5 35.10 -6.45 5.25
CA LEU A 5 34.97 -5.22 6.03
C LEU A 5 33.89 -5.31 7.11
N LEU A 6 33.10 -6.40 7.12
CA LEU A 6 31.96 -6.55 8.02
C LEU A 6 32.40 -7.14 9.36
N GLU A 7 31.70 -6.75 10.42
CA GLU A 7 31.87 -7.31 11.76
C GLU A 7 30.96 -8.53 11.92
N TYR A 8 31.57 -9.72 11.90
CA TYR A 8 30.87 -11.01 12.02
C TYR A 8 30.59 -11.37 13.47
N LEU A 9 29.36 -11.79 13.76
CA LEU A 9 28.99 -12.28 15.08
C LEU A 9 29.53 -13.71 15.29
N ASN A 10 29.74 -14.08 16.55
CA ASN A 10 30.18 -15.42 16.95
C ASN A 10 29.16 -16.05 17.90
N GLU A 11 28.70 -17.25 17.56
CA GLU A 11 27.80 -18.05 18.38
C GLU A 11 28.38 -19.46 18.55
N GLU A 12 28.60 -19.88 19.80
CA GLU A 12 29.23 -21.18 20.14
C GLU A 12 30.58 -21.46 19.44
N GLY A 13 31.38 -20.41 19.21
CA GLY A 13 32.67 -20.51 18.53
C GLY A 13 32.57 -20.67 17.00
N ARG A 14 31.37 -20.53 16.43
CA ARG A 14 31.14 -20.45 14.98
C ARG A 14 30.82 -19.01 14.58
N SER A 15 31.44 -18.56 13.50
CA SER A 15 31.11 -17.28 12.88
C SER A 15 29.77 -17.41 12.12
N ILE A 16 28.84 -16.49 12.37
CA ILE A 16 27.48 -16.47 11.78
C ILE A 16 27.29 -15.22 10.89
N GLU A 17 26.09 -14.63 10.77
CA GLU A 17 25.91 -13.37 10.03
C GLU A 17 26.64 -12.16 10.67
N PRO A 18 26.98 -11.15 9.86
CA PRO A 18 27.47 -9.88 10.38
C PRO A 18 26.37 -9.06 11.05
N THR A 19 26.77 -8.09 11.88
CA THR A 19 25.82 -7.22 12.59
C THR A 19 24.92 -6.44 11.63
N TRP A 20 25.45 -6.02 10.47
CA TRP A 20 24.68 -5.51 9.34
C TRP A 20 25.50 -5.65 8.05
N TYR A 21 24.79 -5.71 6.93
CA TYR A 21 25.39 -5.61 5.59
C TYR A 21 25.46 -4.16 5.13
N ILE A 22 26.39 -3.85 4.23
CA ILE A 22 26.61 -2.50 3.69
C ILE A 22 26.27 -2.50 2.20
N PRO A 23 24.99 -2.36 1.82
CA PRO A 23 24.62 -2.29 0.41
C PRO A 23 25.03 -0.94 -0.22
N ILE A 24 25.28 -0.95 -1.52
CA ILE A 24 25.66 0.24 -2.30
C ILE A 24 24.59 1.35 -2.34
N ILE A 25 23.34 1.00 -2.02
CA ILE A 25 22.22 1.93 -1.83
C ILE A 25 21.45 1.53 -0.57
N PRO A 26 20.77 2.47 0.12
CA PRO A 26 20.02 2.17 1.34
C PRO A 26 18.83 1.24 1.05
N LEU A 27 19.03 -0.07 1.21
CA LEU A 27 18.03 -1.10 0.93
C LEU A 27 16.77 -0.96 1.80
N VAL A 28 16.89 -0.38 2.99
CA VAL A 28 15.74 -0.07 3.86
C VAL A 28 14.73 0.86 3.19
N LEU A 29 15.19 1.77 2.31
CA LEU A 29 14.29 2.63 1.53
C LEU A 29 13.74 1.93 0.29
N VAL A 30 14.49 0.97 -0.27
CA VAL A 30 14.06 0.19 -1.45
C VAL A 30 12.89 -0.73 -1.08
N ASN A 31 13.07 -1.51 0.00
CA ASN A 31 12.11 -2.54 0.40
C ASN A 31 11.10 -2.07 1.44
N GLY A 32 11.31 -0.86 1.99
CA GLY A 32 10.59 -0.43 3.17
C GLY A 32 11.01 -1.22 4.41
N SER A 33 10.40 -0.88 5.54
CA SER A 33 10.57 -1.59 6.80
C SER A 33 9.34 -1.38 7.67
N GLU A 34 8.94 -2.42 8.39
CA GLU A 34 7.87 -2.34 9.38
C GLU A 34 8.26 -3.18 10.58
N GLY A 35 8.12 -2.59 11.76
CA GLY A 35 8.46 -3.27 13.01
C GLY A 35 7.65 -2.69 14.17
N ILE A 36 7.22 -3.59 15.06
CA ILE A 36 6.55 -3.23 16.31
C ILE A 36 7.41 -3.76 17.45
N GLY A 37 7.77 -2.86 18.36
CA GLY A 37 8.43 -3.17 19.61
C GLY A 37 7.59 -2.74 20.80
N THR A 38 8.00 -3.11 22.01
CA THR A 38 7.30 -2.71 23.23
C THR A 38 7.43 -1.20 23.43
N GLY A 39 6.37 -0.44 23.12
CA GLY A 39 6.34 1.03 23.26
C GLY A 39 6.81 1.81 22.03
N TRP A 40 7.23 1.13 20.96
CA TRP A 40 7.66 1.77 19.70
C TRP A 40 7.09 1.06 18.48
N SER A 41 6.89 1.81 17.40
CA SER A 41 6.65 1.26 16.08
C SER A 41 7.53 2.01 15.07
N SER A 42 7.93 1.30 14.02
CA SER A 42 8.68 1.86 12.91
C SER A 42 7.99 1.50 11.61
N TYR A 43 7.85 2.49 10.73
CA TYR A 43 7.30 2.33 9.41
C TYR A 43 8.08 3.16 8.40
N ILE A 44 8.60 2.48 7.38
CA ILE A 44 9.31 3.07 6.24
C ILE A 44 8.64 2.53 4.98
N PRO A 45 8.07 3.40 4.11
CA PRO A 45 7.52 2.96 2.85
C PRO A 45 8.62 2.63 1.84
N ASN A 46 8.24 2.01 0.73
CA ASN A 46 9.15 1.72 -0.37
C ASN A 46 9.35 2.98 -1.23
N TYR A 47 10.55 3.12 -1.79
CA TYR A 47 10.93 4.21 -2.68
C TYR A 47 11.58 3.65 -3.95
N ASN A 48 11.57 4.46 -5.00
CA ASN A 48 12.12 4.06 -6.29
C ASN A 48 13.66 3.94 -6.20
N PRO A 49 14.26 2.76 -6.48
CA PRO A 49 15.71 2.58 -6.46
C PRO A 49 16.48 3.56 -7.36
N ARG A 50 15.85 4.03 -8.45
CA ARG A 50 16.45 5.02 -9.35
C ARG A 50 16.55 6.39 -8.70
N GLU A 51 15.54 6.81 -7.94
CA GLU A 51 15.54 8.07 -7.20
C GLU A 51 16.52 8.02 -6.03
N ILE A 52 16.54 6.90 -5.31
CA ILE A 52 17.52 6.65 -4.24
C ILE A 52 18.94 6.77 -4.81
N SER A 53 19.24 6.07 -5.91
CA SER A 53 20.56 6.12 -6.55
C SER A 53 20.92 7.54 -7.01
N ALA A 54 19.96 8.29 -7.54
CA ALA A 54 20.17 9.69 -7.92
C ALA A 54 20.53 10.56 -6.71
N ASN A 55 19.83 10.40 -5.59
CA ASN A 55 20.13 11.13 -4.36
C ASN A 55 21.47 10.74 -3.73
N VAL A 56 21.85 9.46 -3.78
CA VAL A 56 23.19 9.02 -3.36
C VAL A 56 24.26 9.72 -4.18
N ARG A 57 24.09 9.84 -5.51
CA ARG A 57 25.05 10.57 -6.37
C ARG A 57 25.09 12.07 -6.04
N ARG A 58 23.93 12.70 -5.80
CA ARG A 58 23.87 14.11 -5.37
C ARG A 58 24.64 14.33 -4.08
N LEU A 59 24.43 13.46 -3.09
CA LEU A 59 25.13 13.51 -1.82
C LEU A 59 26.66 13.38 -1.99
N LEU A 60 27.11 12.43 -2.83
CA LEU A 60 28.53 12.25 -3.15
C LEU A 60 29.16 13.46 -3.86
N ASN A 61 28.36 14.21 -4.63
CA ASN A 61 28.78 15.43 -5.32
C ASN A 61 28.67 16.70 -4.44
N GLY A 62 28.17 16.59 -3.20
CA GLY A 62 27.89 17.75 -2.34
C GLY A 62 26.69 18.59 -2.81
N GLU A 63 25.81 18.02 -3.64
CA GLU A 63 24.57 18.64 -4.08
C GLU A 63 23.42 18.40 -3.08
N GLU A 64 22.43 19.29 -3.08
CA GLU A 64 21.20 19.09 -2.30
C GLU A 64 20.41 17.87 -2.81
N MET A 65 19.96 17.02 -1.88
CA MET A 65 19.11 15.87 -2.20
C MET A 65 17.69 16.32 -2.54
N VAL A 66 17.05 15.59 -3.44
CA VAL A 66 15.67 15.85 -3.86
C VAL A 66 14.70 15.01 -3.01
N PRO A 67 13.61 15.60 -2.49
CA PRO A 67 12.57 14.84 -1.80
C PRO A 67 12.01 13.71 -2.69
N MET A 68 11.89 12.51 -2.13
CA MET A 68 11.33 11.34 -2.81
C MET A 68 9.93 11.04 -2.27
N ASP A 69 9.08 10.54 -3.15
CA ASP A 69 7.73 10.09 -2.82
C ASP A 69 7.68 8.55 -2.77
N PRO A 70 6.85 7.93 -1.92
CA PRO A 70 6.71 6.49 -1.88
C PRO A 70 6.33 5.92 -3.24
N TRP A 71 6.93 4.78 -3.54
CA TRP A 71 6.78 4.12 -4.82
C TRP A 71 6.88 2.61 -4.65
N TYR A 72 5.95 1.89 -5.28
CA TYR A 72 5.86 0.44 -5.24
C TYR A 72 5.93 -0.12 -6.65
N ARG A 73 6.89 -1.02 -6.88
CA ARG A 73 7.11 -1.62 -8.20
C ARG A 73 5.85 -2.37 -8.65
N GLY A 74 5.33 -2.02 -9.82
CA GLY A 74 4.18 -2.70 -10.42
C GLY A 74 2.81 -2.21 -9.91
N PHE A 75 2.77 -1.32 -8.92
CA PHE A 75 1.52 -0.74 -8.44
C PHE A 75 0.94 0.23 -9.48
N ARG A 76 -0.31 0.03 -9.87
CA ARG A 76 -1.01 0.84 -10.88
C ARG A 76 -1.96 1.88 -10.28
N GLY A 77 -2.11 1.91 -8.97
CA GLY A 77 -2.89 2.91 -8.26
C GLY A 77 -2.15 4.24 -8.11
N THR A 78 -2.72 5.16 -7.33
CA THR A 78 -2.14 6.50 -7.13
C THR A 78 -1.64 6.66 -5.70
N ILE A 79 -0.51 7.36 -5.54
CA ILE A 79 0.05 7.73 -4.23
C ILE A 79 0.14 9.25 -4.18
N GLU A 80 -0.64 9.87 -3.30
CA GLU A 80 -0.78 11.33 -3.23
C GLU A 80 -0.44 11.87 -1.84
N LYS A 81 0.18 13.04 -1.76
CA LYS A 81 0.46 13.69 -0.47
C LYS A 81 -0.84 14.16 0.18
N SER A 82 -1.05 13.77 1.44
CA SER A 82 -2.19 14.22 2.23
C SER A 82 -2.03 15.70 2.61
N ALA A 83 -2.91 16.55 2.11
CA ALA A 83 -2.86 18.00 2.35
C ALA A 83 -3.15 18.43 3.80
N LYS A 84 -3.77 17.56 4.62
CA LYS A 84 -4.31 17.94 5.95
C LYS A 84 -3.56 17.35 7.14
N GLU A 85 -2.86 16.23 6.99
CA GLU A 85 -2.40 15.45 8.15
C GLU A 85 -0.94 14.97 8.05
N GLY A 86 -0.20 15.36 6.99
CA GLY A 86 1.07 14.72 6.65
C GLY A 86 0.87 13.26 6.21
N GLY A 87 1.84 12.71 5.48
CA GLY A 87 1.76 11.35 4.94
C GLY A 87 1.10 11.25 3.56
N TYR A 88 0.74 10.03 3.16
CA TYR A 88 0.31 9.70 1.80
C TYR A 88 -1.05 9.00 1.79
N ILE A 89 -1.84 9.29 0.76
CA ILE A 89 -3.08 8.61 0.42
C ILE A 89 -2.76 7.66 -0.73
N VAL A 90 -2.97 6.37 -0.52
CA VAL A 90 -2.75 5.32 -1.50
C VAL A 90 -4.11 4.84 -1.99
N ASN A 91 -4.43 5.10 -3.26
CA ASN A 91 -5.69 4.68 -3.86
C ASN A 91 -5.47 3.48 -4.77
N GLY A 92 -6.40 2.53 -4.74
CA GLY A 92 -6.51 1.50 -5.78
C GLY A 92 -6.91 2.10 -7.12
N SER A 93 -7.08 1.23 -8.12
CA SER A 93 -7.55 1.61 -9.46
C SER A 93 -8.89 0.95 -9.74
N VAL A 94 -9.82 1.76 -10.25
CA VAL A 94 -11.17 1.34 -10.60
C VAL A 94 -11.51 1.90 -11.97
N VAL A 95 -12.16 1.08 -12.79
CA VAL A 95 -12.64 1.43 -14.12
C VAL A 95 -14.16 1.31 -14.13
N GLU A 96 -14.85 2.35 -14.55
CA GLU A 96 -16.30 2.31 -14.78
C GLU A 96 -16.57 1.54 -16.09
N ILE A 97 -17.34 0.46 -16.01
CA ILE A 97 -17.71 -0.36 -17.18
C ILE A 97 -19.04 0.14 -17.75
N ASP A 98 -20.01 0.37 -16.86
CA ASP A 98 -21.31 0.93 -17.16
C ASP A 98 -21.84 1.73 -15.96
N GLU A 99 -23.07 2.22 -16.06
CA GLU A 99 -23.70 3.06 -15.04
C GLU A 99 -23.83 2.43 -13.64
N GLN A 100 -23.80 1.10 -13.55
CA GLN A 100 -24.02 0.33 -12.33
C GLN A 100 -22.87 -0.63 -12.04
N THR A 101 -22.00 -0.89 -13.01
CA THR A 101 -20.91 -1.86 -12.93
C THR A 101 -19.56 -1.16 -12.94
N PHE A 102 -18.75 -1.48 -11.93
CA PHE A 102 -17.36 -1.04 -11.82
C PHE A 102 -16.43 -2.25 -11.80
N ARG A 103 -15.23 -2.08 -12.35
CA ARG A 103 -14.16 -3.08 -12.32
C ARG A 103 -12.98 -2.55 -11.52
N ILE A 104 -12.67 -3.24 -10.44
CA ILE A 104 -11.52 -2.96 -9.58
C ILE A 104 -10.32 -3.69 -10.17
N THR A 105 -9.32 -2.93 -10.59
CA THR A 105 -8.13 -3.46 -11.28
C THR A 105 -6.86 -3.38 -10.41
N GLU A 106 -6.92 -2.68 -9.28
CA GLU A 106 -5.80 -2.58 -8.33
C GLU A 106 -6.34 -2.26 -6.94
N LEU A 107 -5.87 -2.97 -5.92
CA LEU A 107 -6.17 -2.65 -4.53
C LEU A 107 -5.09 -1.72 -3.96
N PRO A 108 -5.40 -0.85 -2.98
CA PRO A 108 -4.37 -0.08 -2.30
C PRO A 108 -3.26 -0.98 -1.74
N ILE A 109 -2.03 -0.44 -1.69
CA ILE A 109 -0.88 -1.14 -1.10
C ILE A 109 -1.24 -1.69 0.29
N ARG A 110 -0.81 -2.93 0.54
CA ARG A 110 -1.06 -3.72 1.76
C ARG A 110 -2.52 -4.11 1.99
N LYS A 111 -3.34 -4.14 0.93
CA LYS A 111 -4.65 -4.80 0.96
C LYS A 111 -4.62 -6.11 0.19
N TRP A 112 -5.00 -7.19 0.87
CA TRP A 112 -5.12 -8.51 0.29
C TRP A 112 -6.47 -8.65 -0.42
N THR A 113 -6.47 -9.35 -1.55
CA THR A 113 -7.67 -9.65 -2.34
C THR A 113 -8.72 -10.38 -1.49
N GLN A 114 -8.30 -11.31 -0.64
CA GLN A 114 -9.19 -12.08 0.24
C GLN A 114 -9.88 -11.21 1.31
N ASP A 115 -9.14 -10.29 1.94
CA ASP A 115 -9.72 -9.35 2.93
C ASP A 115 -10.72 -8.42 2.25
N TYR A 116 -10.38 -7.97 1.04
CA TYR A 116 -11.26 -7.09 0.27
C TYR A 116 -12.52 -7.82 -0.19
N LYS A 117 -12.42 -9.10 -0.56
CA LYS A 117 -13.57 -9.94 -0.88
C LYS A 117 -14.53 -10.08 0.30
N GLN A 118 -14.03 -10.38 1.50
CA GLN A 118 -14.87 -10.45 2.71
C GLN A 118 -15.57 -9.11 2.98
N PHE A 119 -14.88 -8.00 2.72
CA PHE A 119 -15.50 -6.68 2.80
C PHE A 119 -16.65 -6.53 1.79
N LEU A 120 -16.47 -6.92 0.52
CA LEU A 120 -17.54 -6.86 -0.48
C LEU A 120 -18.73 -7.75 -0.09
N GLU A 121 -18.50 -8.97 0.40
CA GLU A 121 -19.54 -9.88 0.88
C GLU A 121 -20.37 -9.25 2.02
N SER A 122 -19.73 -8.50 2.91
CA SER A 122 -20.39 -7.81 4.02
C SER A 122 -21.31 -6.66 3.61
N ILE A 123 -21.22 -6.18 2.37
CA ILE A 123 -22.06 -5.09 1.82
C ILE A 123 -22.88 -5.53 0.60
N THR A 124 -22.87 -6.83 0.28
CA THR A 124 -23.63 -7.44 -0.81
C THR A 124 -25.05 -7.83 -0.35
N ASP A 125 -26.01 -7.72 -1.26
CA ASP A 125 -27.39 -8.10 -1.02
C ASP A 125 -27.54 -9.60 -0.74
N GLY A 126 -28.43 -9.98 0.17
CA GLY A 126 -28.66 -11.38 0.54
C GLY A 126 -27.72 -11.96 1.62
N THR A 127 -26.68 -11.24 2.03
CA THR A 127 -25.83 -11.65 3.16
C THR A 127 -26.57 -11.46 4.49
N PRO A 128 -26.56 -12.45 5.42
CA PRO A 128 -27.19 -12.30 6.73
C PRO A 128 -26.64 -11.09 7.50
N ASN A 129 -27.52 -10.32 8.13
CA ASN A 129 -27.21 -9.13 8.94
C ASN A 129 -26.82 -7.84 8.18
N VAL A 130 -27.03 -7.77 6.86
CA VAL A 130 -26.83 -6.52 6.10
C VAL A 130 -28.13 -5.70 6.06
N LYS A 131 -28.17 -4.57 6.77
CA LYS A 131 -29.36 -3.71 6.87
C LYS A 131 -29.56 -2.77 5.67
N ASP A 132 -28.49 -2.46 4.94
CA ASP A 132 -28.52 -1.58 3.76
C ASP A 132 -27.45 -2.02 2.73
N PRO A 133 -27.72 -3.08 1.96
CA PRO A 133 -26.76 -3.58 0.98
C PRO A 133 -26.52 -2.55 -0.12
N LEU A 134 -25.24 -2.32 -0.43
CA LEU A 134 -24.79 -1.37 -1.45
C LEU A 134 -24.61 -2.05 -2.81
N ILE A 135 -24.15 -3.31 -2.78
CA ILE A 135 -23.80 -4.10 -3.94
C ILE A 135 -24.94 -5.10 -4.20
N GLU A 136 -25.31 -5.26 -5.47
CA GLU A 136 -26.24 -6.30 -5.93
C GLU A 136 -25.50 -7.66 -6.05
N ASP A 137 -24.35 -7.66 -6.71
CA ASP A 137 -23.50 -8.85 -6.89
C ASP A 137 -22.05 -8.41 -7.19
N PHE A 138 -21.08 -9.31 -6.98
CA PHE A 138 -19.70 -9.10 -7.43
C PHE A 138 -19.08 -10.41 -7.92
N ARG A 139 -18.16 -10.30 -8.88
CA ARG A 139 -17.45 -11.42 -9.50
C ARG A 139 -15.96 -11.16 -9.49
N GLN A 140 -15.21 -12.10 -8.94
CA GLN A 140 -13.75 -12.09 -9.01
C GLN A 140 -13.32 -12.89 -10.24
N ASN A 141 -12.72 -12.22 -11.22
CA ASN A 141 -12.21 -12.83 -12.44
C ASN A 141 -10.69 -13.07 -12.36
N GLY A 142 -10.00 -12.35 -11.48
CA GLY A 142 -8.56 -12.44 -11.27
C GLY A 142 -8.15 -13.39 -10.15
N ASP A 143 -6.83 -13.50 -9.94
CA ASP A 143 -6.20 -14.34 -8.92
C ASP A 143 -5.45 -13.48 -7.88
N ASP A 144 -4.50 -14.09 -7.17
CA ASP A 144 -3.72 -13.41 -6.13
C ASP A 144 -2.67 -12.45 -6.72
N GLU A 145 -2.27 -12.61 -7.98
CA GLU A 145 -1.29 -11.75 -8.66
C GLU A 145 -1.96 -10.61 -9.44
N ILE A 146 -3.14 -10.89 -10.02
CA ILE A 146 -3.89 -9.94 -10.85
C ILE A 146 -5.24 -9.67 -10.22
N VAL A 147 -5.39 -8.48 -9.63
CA VAL A 147 -6.69 -8.01 -9.15
C VAL A 147 -7.61 -7.70 -10.33
N ASP A 148 -8.71 -8.46 -10.44
CA ASP A 148 -9.85 -8.17 -11.31
C ASP A 148 -11.14 -8.58 -10.59
N ILE A 149 -11.85 -7.58 -10.08
CA ILE A 149 -13.13 -7.75 -9.40
C ILE A 149 -14.16 -6.85 -10.05
N GLU A 150 -15.18 -7.45 -10.64
CA GLU A 150 -16.35 -6.76 -11.17
C GLU A 150 -17.40 -6.63 -10.07
N VAL A 151 -17.90 -5.43 -9.85
CA VAL A 151 -18.86 -5.11 -8.80
C VAL A 151 -20.07 -4.45 -9.44
N LYS A 152 -21.24 -5.05 -9.24
CA LYS A 152 -22.53 -4.53 -9.70
C LYS A 152 -23.28 -3.88 -8.54
N MET A 153 -23.58 -2.59 -8.68
CA MET A 153 -24.20 -1.76 -7.65
C MET A 153 -25.72 -1.76 -7.76
N LYS A 154 -26.41 -1.52 -6.63
CA LYS A 154 -27.85 -1.20 -6.65
C LYS A 154 -28.11 0.18 -7.25
N ALA A 155 -29.09 0.26 -8.15
CA ALA A 155 -29.50 1.50 -8.83
C ALA A 155 -29.80 2.65 -7.85
N ASP A 156 -30.44 2.33 -6.72
CA ASP A 156 -30.95 3.28 -5.73
C ASP A 156 -29.84 3.94 -4.88
N LYS A 157 -28.60 3.44 -4.99
CA LYS A 157 -27.45 3.89 -4.17
C LYS A 157 -26.36 4.58 -5.00
N ARG A 158 -26.57 4.78 -6.31
CA ARG A 158 -25.59 5.32 -7.27
C ARG A 158 -24.99 6.68 -6.87
N GLU A 159 -25.78 7.61 -6.34
CA GLU A 159 -25.28 8.94 -5.95
C GLU A 159 -24.35 8.92 -4.72
N LYS A 160 -24.56 7.97 -3.79
CA LYS A 160 -23.67 7.81 -2.62
C LYS A 160 -22.26 7.35 -3.02
N LEU A 161 -22.08 6.87 -4.25
CA LEU A 161 -20.88 6.16 -4.71
C LEU A 161 -19.95 6.98 -5.60
N ARG A 162 -20.37 8.10 -6.20
CA ARG A 162 -19.43 9.04 -6.85
C ARG A 162 -18.33 9.51 -5.88
N ASN A 163 -18.57 9.37 -4.58
CA ASN A 163 -17.65 9.72 -3.50
C ASN A 163 -16.97 8.51 -2.84
N LEU A 164 -17.24 7.27 -3.28
CA LEU A 164 -16.61 6.07 -2.71
C LEU A 164 -15.24 5.86 -3.35
N THR A 165 -14.21 6.45 -2.74
CA THR A 165 -12.82 6.21 -3.13
C THR A 165 -12.26 5.07 -2.27
N ILE A 166 -11.68 4.05 -2.91
CA ILE A 166 -10.96 2.99 -2.19
C ILE A 166 -9.59 3.55 -1.82
N GLN A 167 -9.48 4.08 -0.60
CA GLN A 167 -8.27 4.73 -0.11
C GLN A 167 -7.67 3.93 1.05
N ASN A 168 -6.35 3.86 1.09
CA ASN A 168 -5.59 3.51 2.28
C ASN A 168 -4.76 4.73 2.67
N LYS A 169 -4.78 5.12 3.94
CA LYS A 169 -3.94 6.21 4.43
C LYS A 169 -2.69 5.64 5.06
N VAL A 170 -1.55 6.11 4.57
CA VAL A 170 -0.23 5.70 5.03
C VAL A 170 0.40 6.88 5.75
N TYR A 171 0.49 6.80 7.08
CA TYR A 171 1.18 7.79 7.89
C TYR A 171 2.55 7.25 8.35
N PRO A 172 3.55 8.14 8.54
CA PRO A 172 4.86 7.75 9.09
C PRO A 172 4.81 7.12 10.50
N SER A 173 3.72 7.28 11.24
CA SER A 173 3.63 6.91 12.67
C SER A 173 2.38 6.10 13.07
N LEU A 174 1.45 5.81 12.16
CA LEU A 174 0.24 5.03 12.46
C LEU A 174 -0.48 4.61 11.19
N CYS A 175 -0.71 3.32 10.94
CA CYS A 175 -1.55 2.88 9.83
C CYS A 175 -3.02 2.95 10.26
N ILE A 176 -3.72 4.05 9.98
CA ILE A 176 -5.17 4.15 10.19
C ILE A 176 -5.86 3.78 8.87
N ILE A 177 -6.56 2.65 8.88
CA ILE A 177 -7.51 2.28 7.83
C ILE A 177 -8.68 3.24 7.92
N VAL A 178 -8.72 4.28 7.08
CA VAL A 178 -9.89 5.14 6.95
C VAL A 178 -10.63 4.76 5.68
N LEU A 179 -11.62 3.87 5.82
CA LEU A 179 -12.73 3.84 4.88
C LEU A 179 -13.50 5.16 5.11
N LYS A 180 -13.22 6.20 4.31
CA LYS A 180 -14.04 7.41 4.35
C LYS A 180 -15.37 7.11 3.69
N TYR A 181 -16.36 6.78 4.51
CA TYR A 181 -17.74 7.13 4.23
C TYR A 181 -17.84 8.67 4.25
N ASN A 182 -17.82 9.31 3.08
CA ASN A 182 -18.29 10.70 2.98
C ASN A 182 -19.82 10.65 2.97
N ILE A 183 -20.41 10.52 4.16
CA ILE A 183 -21.80 10.87 4.38
C ILE A 183 -21.78 12.39 4.54
N MET A 184 -22.31 13.12 3.55
CA MET A 184 -22.86 14.45 3.82
C MET A 184 -24.11 14.29 4.70
#